data_AF-A0A941IXE2-F1
#
_entry.id   AF-A0A941IXE2-F1
#
_cell.length_a   1.000
_cell.length_b   1.000
_cell.length_c   1.000
_cell.angle_alpha   90.00
_cell.angle_beta   90.00
_cell.angle_gamma   90.00
#
_symmetry.space_group_name_H-M   'P 1'
#
loop_
_entity.id
_entity.type
_entity.pdbx_description
1 polymer ?
#
loop_
_entity_poly.entity_id
_entity_poly.type
_entity_poly.pdbx_seq_one_letter_code
_entity_poly.pdbx_strand_id
1 'polypeptide(L)'
;MKTVKIVSICGVFVFLMNILSSCESDSDDYTALSENLRISATENDGTVQLKWTLAKINNFREYRVYRSKDKNNYYQNSLIYSGTDFFHHTFVDENPNALGTNYYWVEALSGNDFDYTRSYKSNIDSINIGNYPSFSFFPKSVIHNKDEMLVGFIDGRNKFTLYNYESDVVVGTKEVNYNFQYPCFGKYNGLTELYLGENNTNEIGIYDTKSLKKTGSLPLNNQYLYSLASNGDGKIYASCDYGSYIEVINRNMTGAYLINSSYDQQYLKYSESQNALIANEDDSYSYLYVYNADSYGDIGYNNYSSSYLQGYNYSCIKEDPFTGHIYIQPYGKMKPAGVSNTVYSNFGNCQDIAFNSINIFTAPFNSKALYKYDRSGNYVGTIDLPGYPVYILVEDDKLIVFFVEQAISVSQVEYNRVYKGYNQDTPFGIYIVKN
;
A
#
# COMPACT_ATOMS: atom_id res chain seq x y z
N MET A 1 66.16 -18.02 3.20
CA MET A 1 66.95 -16.79 3.43
C MET A 1 66.42 -15.69 2.52
N LYS A 2 65.83 -14.63 3.11
CA LYS A 2 65.52 -13.28 2.60
C LYS A 2 64.14 -12.83 3.11
N THR A 3 64.11 -12.27 4.32
CA THR A 3 64.00 -10.83 4.64
C THR A 3 62.55 -10.42 4.86
N VAL A 4 62.16 -10.46 6.13
CA VAL A 4 60.95 -9.86 6.70
C VAL A 4 61.16 -8.34 6.78
N LYS A 5 60.18 -7.55 6.32
CA LYS A 5 60.07 -6.12 6.66
C LYS A 5 58.87 -5.94 7.59
N ILE A 6 59.20 -5.79 8.88
CA ILE A 6 58.32 -5.20 9.89
C ILE A 6 58.44 -3.68 9.72
N VAL A 7 57.32 -3.00 9.52
CA VAL A 7 57.24 -1.55 9.76
C VAL A 7 56.27 -1.36 10.93
N SER A 8 56.88 -1.09 12.07
CA SER A 8 56.28 -0.58 13.28
C SER A 8 56.16 0.94 13.15
N ILE A 9 54.96 1.49 13.36
CA ILE A 9 54.80 2.90 13.71
C ILE A 9 53.93 2.95 14.96
N CYS A 10 54.60 3.20 16.08
CA CYS A 10 54.03 3.73 17.30
C CYS A 10 53.45 5.12 17.03
N GLY A 11 52.27 5.38 17.57
CA GLY A 11 51.64 6.70 17.57
C GLY A 11 50.56 6.79 18.64
N VAL A 12 50.92 6.48 19.88
CA VAL A 12 50.16 6.91 21.06
C VAL A 12 50.49 8.38 21.28
N PHE A 13 49.55 9.28 21.02
CA PHE A 13 49.53 10.58 21.69
C PHE A 13 48.10 11.01 21.99
N VAL A 14 47.92 11.25 23.28
CA VAL A 14 46.73 11.67 24.00
C VAL A 14 46.23 13.01 23.47
N PHE A 15 44.93 13.09 23.16
CA PHE A 15 44.15 14.32 23.32
C PHE A 15 42.81 13.97 23.96
N LEU A 16 42.85 13.76 25.28
CA LEU A 16 41.74 14.09 26.16
C LEU A 16 41.57 15.62 26.08
N MET A 17 40.65 16.09 25.23
CA MET A 17 40.04 17.40 25.43
C MET A 17 38.57 17.18 25.77
N ASN A 18 38.29 17.37 27.06
CA ASN A 18 37.01 17.78 27.57
C ASN A 18 36.46 18.93 26.70
N ILE A 19 35.48 18.61 25.87
CA ILE A 19 34.33 19.50 25.72
C ILE A 19 33.16 18.68 26.25
N LEU A 20 33.00 18.77 27.58
CA LEU A 20 31.68 18.81 28.18
C LEU A 20 30.93 19.93 27.45
N SER A 21 30.31 19.58 26.32
CA SER A 21 29.12 20.28 25.90
C SER A 21 28.08 19.76 26.89
N SER A 22 28.01 20.43 28.05
CA SER A 22 26.75 20.49 28.75
C SER A 22 25.80 21.15 27.76
N CYS A 23 25.13 20.34 26.94
CA CYS A 23 23.72 20.57 26.79
C CYS A 23 23.21 20.60 28.23
N GLU A 24 23.08 21.81 28.79
CA GLU A 24 21.86 22.10 29.52
C GLU A 24 20.77 21.65 28.56
N SER A 25 20.32 20.40 28.73
CA SER A 25 18.99 20.07 28.28
C SER A 25 18.16 21.10 29.01
N ASP A 26 17.59 22.04 28.28
CA ASP A 26 16.36 22.71 28.67
C ASP A 26 15.32 21.60 28.86
N SER A 27 15.48 20.78 29.90
CA SER A 27 14.43 19.95 30.44
C SER A 27 13.54 20.97 31.10
N ASP A 28 12.65 21.55 30.29
CA ASP A 28 11.58 22.41 30.75
C ASP A 28 11.00 21.73 31.99
N ASP A 29 11.08 22.40 33.14
CA ASP A 29 10.54 21.88 34.39
C ASP A 29 9.01 21.90 34.28
N TYR A 30 8.46 20.80 33.74
CA TYR A 30 7.02 20.63 33.52
C TYR A 30 6.22 20.61 34.84
N THR A 31 6.89 20.57 36.00
CA THR A 31 6.24 20.65 37.31
C THR A 31 6.01 22.08 37.80
N ALA A 32 6.61 23.08 37.15
CA ALA A 32 6.37 24.48 37.48
C ALA A 32 5.02 24.98 36.94
N LEU A 33 4.31 25.77 37.75
CA LEU A 33 3.07 26.44 37.33
C LEU A 33 3.37 27.47 36.23
N SER A 34 2.70 27.35 35.08
CA SER A 34 2.88 28.23 33.93
C SER A 34 1.59 28.96 33.54
N GLU A 35 1.73 30.26 33.23
CA GLU A 35 0.66 31.04 32.58
C GLU A 35 0.52 30.69 31.09
N ASN A 36 1.60 30.16 30.49
CA ASN A 36 1.64 29.70 29.12
C ASN A 36 1.76 28.18 29.14
N LEU A 37 0.61 27.49 29.03
CA LEU A 37 0.60 26.04 28.93
C LEU A 37 1.48 25.61 27.76
N ARG A 38 2.36 24.63 27.96
CA ARG A 38 3.22 24.09 26.92
C ARG A 38 3.09 22.58 26.86
N ILE A 39 3.10 22.01 25.67
CA ILE A 39 3.13 20.57 25.43
C ILE A 39 4.40 20.23 24.63
N SER A 40 4.97 19.07 24.93
CA SER A 40 5.95 18.37 24.12
C SER A 40 5.49 16.96 23.80
N ALA A 41 5.80 16.51 22.59
CA ALA A 41 5.55 15.17 22.08
C ALA A 41 6.89 14.49 21.76
N THR A 42 7.06 13.26 22.21
CA THR A 42 8.24 12.45 21.93
C THR A 42 7.79 11.05 21.51
N GLU A 43 8.35 10.55 20.42
CA GLU A 43 8.05 9.21 19.90
C GLU A 43 8.86 8.18 20.68
N ASN A 44 8.21 7.07 21.00
CA ASN A 44 8.84 5.95 21.69
C ASN A 44 8.18 4.65 21.19
N ASP A 45 8.88 3.91 20.35
CA ASP A 45 8.46 2.61 19.81
C ASP A 45 7.04 2.65 19.18
N GLY A 46 6.76 3.64 18.33
CA GLY A 46 5.47 3.80 17.66
C GLY A 46 4.35 4.38 18.54
N THR A 47 4.62 4.66 19.81
CA THR A 47 3.74 5.43 20.70
C THR A 47 4.22 6.87 20.84
N VAL A 48 3.36 7.76 21.35
CA VAL A 48 3.76 9.15 21.64
C VAL A 48 3.62 9.46 23.11
N GLN A 49 4.76 9.71 23.76
CA GLN A 49 4.76 10.28 25.09
C GLN A 49 4.55 11.80 24.99
N LEU A 50 3.48 12.27 25.61
CA LEU A 50 3.13 13.67 25.76
C LEU A 50 3.46 14.13 27.17
N LYS A 51 4.05 15.31 27.30
CA LYS A 51 4.27 16.00 28.57
C LYS A 51 3.81 17.44 28.44
N TRP A 52 3.21 18.00 29.48
CA TRP A 52 2.81 19.40 29.48
C TRP A 52 3.12 20.09 30.81
N THR A 53 3.18 21.43 30.80
CA THR A 53 3.39 22.22 32.02
C THR A 53 2.10 22.27 32.86
N LEU A 54 2.22 22.43 34.18
CA LEU A 54 1.03 22.62 35.01
C LEU A 54 0.42 24.00 34.77
N ALA A 55 -0.89 24.07 34.52
CA ALA A 55 -1.58 25.32 34.26
C ALA A 55 -1.72 26.16 35.54
N LYS A 56 -1.28 27.43 35.52
CA LYS A 56 -1.51 28.38 36.62
C LYS A 56 -2.93 28.94 36.55
N ILE A 57 -3.92 28.14 36.96
CA ILE A 57 -5.35 28.50 36.86
C ILE A 57 -6.07 28.27 38.19
N ASN A 58 -7.04 29.13 38.50
CA ASN A 58 -7.93 28.94 39.64
C ASN A 58 -9.07 28.00 39.26
N ASN A 59 -9.56 27.21 40.21
CA ASN A 59 -10.69 26.28 40.01
C ASN A 59 -10.46 25.36 38.80
N PHE A 60 -9.29 24.70 38.77
CA PHE A 60 -9.01 23.67 37.77
C PHE A 60 -10.10 22.62 37.79
N ARG A 61 -10.55 22.25 36.60
CA ARG A 61 -11.59 21.25 36.40
C ARG A 61 -11.01 20.00 35.75
N GLU A 62 -10.36 20.15 34.61
CA GLU A 62 -9.77 19.02 33.88
C GLU A 62 -8.72 19.48 32.85
N TYR A 63 -7.80 18.57 32.54
CA TYR A 63 -7.02 18.62 31.31
C TYR A 63 -7.74 17.81 30.23
N ARG A 64 -7.64 18.29 28.99
CA ARG A 64 -8.04 17.58 27.78
C ARG A 64 -6.90 17.60 26.79
N VAL A 65 -6.48 16.43 26.33
CA VAL A 65 -5.43 16.31 25.31
C VAL A 65 -6.07 15.89 24.01
N TYR A 66 -5.74 16.62 22.96
CA TYR A 66 -6.28 16.40 21.64
C TYR A 66 -5.18 16.04 20.65
N ARG A 67 -5.55 15.24 19.65
CA ARG A 67 -4.74 14.92 18.49
C ARG A 67 -5.46 15.34 17.21
N SER A 68 -4.72 15.87 16.24
CA SER A 68 -5.19 16.17 14.89
C SER A 68 -4.20 15.69 13.83
N LYS A 69 -4.69 15.44 12.61
CA LYS A 69 -3.88 15.24 11.39
C LYS A 69 -3.58 16.55 10.66
N ASP A 70 -4.27 17.62 11.04
CA ASP A 70 -4.13 18.96 10.46
C ASP A 70 -3.92 19.98 11.57
N LYS A 71 -2.78 20.68 11.51
CA LYS A 71 -2.41 21.74 12.45
C LYS A 71 -3.45 22.87 12.54
N ASN A 72 -4.16 23.13 11.44
CA ASN A 72 -5.05 24.29 11.30
C ASN A 72 -6.53 23.95 11.53
N ASN A 73 -6.89 22.66 11.56
CA ASN A 73 -8.29 22.24 11.65
C ASN A 73 -8.65 21.73 13.05
N TYR A 74 -8.95 22.67 13.94
CA TYR A 74 -9.39 22.35 15.30
C TYR A 74 -10.71 21.56 15.35
N TYR A 75 -11.51 21.50 14.28
CA TYR A 75 -12.79 20.78 14.27
C TYR A 75 -12.65 19.29 13.92
N GLN A 76 -11.50 18.87 13.38
CA GLN A 76 -11.19 17.47 13.05
C GLN A 76 -10.24 16.84 14.06
N ASN A 77 -10.44 17.17 15.34
CA ASN A 77 -9.63 16.69 16.43
C ASN A 77 -10.23 15.43 17.08
N SER A 78 -9.38 14.63 17.72
CA SER A 78 -9.80 13.54 18.59
C SER A 78 -9.37 13.88 20.01
N LEU A 79 -10.30 13.90 20.96
CA LEU A 79 -9.98 13.90 22.38
C LEU A 79 -9.42 12.52 22.73
N ILE A 80 -8.13 12.46 23.04
CA ILE A 80 -7.42 11.20 23.32
C ILE A 80 -7.20 10.98 24.83
N TYR A 81 -7.30 12.04 25.63
CA TYR A 81 -7.24 11.96 27.08
C TYR A 81 -8.04 13.08 27.73
N SER A 82 -8.66 12.77 28.87
CA SER A 82 -9.24 13.74 29.79
C SER A 82 -8.98 13.31 31.23
N GLY A 83 -8.60 14.24 32.11
CA GLY A 83 -8.34 13.93 33.51
C GLY A 83 -8.56 15.11 34.44
N THR A 84 -9.09 14.84 35.63
CA THR A 84 -9.42 15.84 36.66
C THR A 84 -8.34 16.00 37.74
N ASP A 85 -7.26 15.22 37.67
CA ASP A 85 -6.10 15.41 38.52
C ASP A 85 -5.24 16.56 37.99
N PHE A 86 -5.15 17.62 38.79
CA PHE A 86 -4.37 18.81 38.46
C PHE A 86 -2.88 18.52 38.29
N PHE A 87 -2.32 17.53 39.01
CA PHE A 87 -0.88 17.23 38.95
C PHE A 87 -0.52 16.24 37.84
N HIS A 88 -1.52 15.67 37.16
CA HIS A 88 -1.30 14.77 36.05
C HIS A 88 -0.92 15.56 34.79
N HIS A 89 0.31 15.36 34.32
CA HIS A 89 0.90 16.19 33.27
C HIS A 89 1.65 15.41 32.18
N THR A 90 1.38 14.11 32.10
CA THR A 90 1.98 13.20 31.12
C THR A 90 0.92 12.26 30.58
N PHE A 91 0.95 11.93 29.30
CA PHE A 91 0.06 10.92 28.70
C PHE A 91 0.83 10.12 27.66
N VAL A 92 0.49 8.85 27.47
CA VAL A 92 1.01 8.05 26.36
C VAL A 92 -0.12 7.81 25.38
N ASP A 93 -0.01 8.38 24.19
CA ASP A 93 -0.85 8.01 23.07
C ASP A 93 -0.35 6.68 22.50
N GLU A 94 -1.07 5.60 22.82
CA GLU A 94 -0.75 4.25 22.36
C GLU A 94 -1.14 4.01 20.89
N ASN A 95 -1.95 4.90 20.30
CA ASN A 95 -2.51 4.69 18.97
C ASN A 95 -2.38 5.94 18.08
N PRO A 96 -1.20 6.57 17.98
CA PRO A 96 -1.00 7.69 17.07
C PRO A 96 -1.25 7.25 15.63
N ASN A 97 -1.53 8.21 14.74
CA ASN A 97 -1.62 7.87 13.32
C ASN A 97 -0.21 7.58 12.81
N ALA A 98 0.00 6.42 12.20
CA ALA A 98 1.26 6.08 11.54
C ALA A 98 1.42 6.79 10.18
N LEU A 99 0.33 7.27 9.58
CA LEU A 99 0.37 8.04 8.34
C LEU A 99 0.39 9.55 8.61
N GLY A 100 1.57 10.15 8.40
CA GLY A 100 1.79 11.59 8.41
C GLY A 100 2.01 12.19 9.79
N THR A 101 1.96 13.52 9.86
CA THR A 101 2.25 14.26 11.08
C THR A 101 1.06 14.27 12.03
N ASN A 102 1.30 13.89 13.28
CA ASN A 102 0.34 14.05 14.38
C ASN A 102 0.59 15.40 15.06
N TYR A 103 -0.48 16.15 15.30
CA TYR A 103 -0.46 17.44 15.99
C TYR A 103 -1.16 17.30 17.33
N TYR A 104 -0.51 17.72 18.41
CA TYR A 104 -1.01 17.59 19.77
C TYR A 104 -1.13 18.96 20.46
N TRP A 105 -2.18 19.11 21.27
CA TRP A 105 -2.31 20.21 22.22
C TRP A 105 -3.09 19.78 23.45
N VAL A 106 -2.91 20.52 24.53
CA VAL A 106 -3.63 20.37 25.79
C VAL A 106 -4.49 21.60 26.01
N GLU A 107 -5.70 21.37 26.51
CA GLU A 107 -6.55 22.40 27.09
C GLU A 107 -6.68 22.15 28.59
N ALA A 108 -6.37 23.15 29.39
CA ALA A 108 -6.70 23.16 30.81
C ALA A 108 -8.00 23.95 31.00
N LEU A 109 -9.01 23.30 31.56
CA LEU A 109 -10.30 23.90 31.80
C LEU A 109 -10.38 24.38 33.25
N SER A 110 -10.87 25.61 33.43
CA SER A 110 -11.25 26.14 34.73
C SER A 110 -12.73 26.48 34.74
N GLY A 111 -13.40 26.23 35.85
CA GLY A 111 -14.79 26.62 36.02
C GLY A 111 -15.27 26.35 37.43
N ASN A 112 -16.24 27.14 37.85
CA ASN A 112 -17.06 26.92 39.03
C ASN A 112 -18.43 26.38 38.58
N ASP A 113 -19.22 25.82 39.49
CA ASP A 113 -20.51 25.13 39.22
C ASP A 113 -21.58 25.99 38.50
N PHE A 114 -21.29 27.25 38.19
CA PHE A 114 -22.19 28.25 37.60
C PHE A 114 -21.81 28.67 36.16
N ASP A 115 -21.45 27.69 35.32
CA ASP A 115 -21.44 27.74 33.84
C ASP A 115 -20.35 28.53 33.08
N TYR A 116 -19.44 29.27 33.71
CA TYR A 116 -18.33 29.91 32.98
C TYR A 116 -17.09 29.00 32.90
N THR A 117 -17.07 28.10 31.90
CA THR A 117 -15.85 27.33 31.58
C THR A 117 -14.87 28.21 30.79
N ARG A 118 -13.71 28.51 31.36
CA ARG A 118 -12.57 29.08 30.61
C ARG A 118 -11.63 27.97 30.18
N SER A 119 -11.05 28.10 29.00
CA SER A 119 -10.09 27.16 28.43
C SER A 119 -8.75 27.86 28.19
N TYR A 120 -7.69 27.23 28.66
CA TYR A 120 -6.30 27.65 28.47
C TYR A 120 -5.61 26.61 27.60
N LYS A 121 -5.17 27.01 26.40
CA LYS A 121 -4.58 26.09 25.42
C LYS A 121 -3.06 26.15 25.45
N SER A 122 -2.42 25.02 25.19
CA SER A 122 -0.97 24.95 24.98
C SER A 122 -0.57 25.48 23.59
N ASN A 123 0.74 25.50 23.31
CA ASN A 123 1.21 25.41 21.92
C ASN A 123 0.69 24.14 21.24
N ILE A 124 0.77 24.10 19.91
CA ILE A 124 0.65 22.86 19.17
C ILE A 124 2.07 22.31 18.99
N ASP A 125 2.29 21.08 19.44
CA ASP A 125 3.48 20.32 19.08
C ASP A 125 3.15 19.29 17.99
N SER A 126 4.15 18.86 17.25
CA SER A 126 3.96 17.95 16.12
C SER A 126 5.03 16.90 16.03
N ILE A 127 4.63 15.68 15.70
CA ILE A 127 5.54 14.55 15.56
C ILE A 127 5.07 13.61 14.46
N ASN A 128 6.00 13.14 13.63
CA ASN A 128 5.74 12.13 12.62
C ASN A 128 6.00 10.75 13.21
N ILE A 129 5.06 9.82 13.08
CA ILE A 129 5.16 8.48 13.70
C ILE A 129 5.38 7.46 12.62
N GLY A 130 6.58 6.87 12.63
CA GLY A 130 7.04 6.04 11.53
C GLY A 130 7.26 6.90 10.29
N ASN A 131 8.51 7.04 9.87
CA ASN A 131 8.84 7.75 8.63
C ASN A 131 8.47 6.87 7.43
N TYR A 132 7.17 6.59 7.27
CA TYR A 132 6.65 5.78 6.19
C TYR A 132 6.36 6.66 4.97
N PRO A 133 6.77 6.21 3.77
CA PRO A 133 6.30 6.79 2.52
C PRO A 133 4.76 6.73 2.50
N SER A 134 4.11 7.88 2.29
CA SER A 134 2.66 7.97 2.32
C SER A 134 2.11 8.82 1.18
N PHE A 135 0.89 8.49 0.77
CA PHE A 135 0.20 9.11 -0.35
C PHE A 135 -1.21 9.50 0.09
N SER A 136 -1.66 10.69 -0.31
CA SER A 136 -2.90 11.31 0.18
C SER A 136 -4.17 10.86 -0.58
N PHE A 137 -4.17 9.65 -1.13
CA PHE A 137 -5.21 9.10 -1.98
C PHE A 137 -5.16 7.58 -1.90
N PHE A 138 -6.24 6.87 -2.25
CA PHE A 138 -6.27 5.41 -2.26
C PHE A 138 -6.06 4.86 -3.68
N PRO A 139 -5.21 3.82 -3.87
CA PRO A 139 -4.92 3.30 -5.20
C PRO A 139 -6.00 2.32 -5.66
N LYS A 140 -6.51 2.53 -6.88
CA LYS A 140 -7.45 1.61 -7.56
C LYS A 140 -6.77 0.33 -8.03
N SER A 141 -5.53 0.48 -8.49
CA SER A 141 -4.72 -0.57 -9.09
C SER A 141 -3.30 -0.42 -8.59
N VAL A 142 -2.66 -1.56 -8.33
CA VAL A 142 -1.26 -1.66 -7.89
C VAL A 142 -0.57 -2.71 -8.76
N ILE A 143 0.54 -2.32 -9.36
CA ILE A 143 1.44 -3.19 -10.12
C ILE A 143 2.82 -3.20 -9.47
N HIS A 144 3.56 -4.28 -9.69
CA HIS A 144 4.84 -4.52 -9.02
C HIS A 144 5.85 -5.06 -10.01
N ASN A 145 7.05 -4.49 -9.98
CA ASN A 145 8.23 -5.04 -10.63
C ASN A 145 9.32 -5.22 -9.59
N LYS A 146 9.55 -6.48 -9.22
CA LYS A 146 10.59 -6.86 -8.25
C LYS A 146 12.02 -6.66 -8.75
N ASP A 147 12.27 -6.76 -10.06
CA ASP A 147 13.62 -6.69 -10.62
C ASP A 147 14.20 -5.27 -10.53
N GLU A 148 13.34 -4.25 -10.59
CA GLU A 148 13.73 -2.84 -10.51
C GLU A 148 13.29 -2.14 -9.23
N MET A 149 12.70 -2.89 -8.30
CA MET A 149 12.18 -2.39 -7.04
C MET A 149 11.13 -1.29 -7.20
N LEU A 150 10.20 -1.50 -8.13
CA LEU A 150 9.18 -0.53 -8.48
C LEU A 150 7.78 -1.02 -8.11
N VAL A 151 6.98 -0.09 -7.60
CA VAL A 151 5.52 -0.22 -7.55
C VAL A 151 4.90 0.92 -8.35
N GLY A 152 3.90 0.56 -9.14
CA GLY A 152 3.08 1.51 -9.89
C GLY A 152 1.66 1.48 -9.36
N PHE A 153 1.01 2.63 -9.24
CA PHE A 153 -0.39 2.68 -8.81
C PHE A 153 -1.16 3.85 -9.41
N ILE A 154 -2.47 3.64 -9.61
CA ILE A 154 -3.39 4.63 -10.17
C ILE A 154 -4.38 5.08 -9.11
N ASP A 155 -4.60 6.38 -9.00
CA ASP A 155 -5.51 6.98 -8.02
C ASP A 155 -6.92 7.29 -8.56
N GLY A 156 -7.76 7.84 -7.67
CA GLY A 156 -9.11 8.31 -7.99
C GLY A 156 -9.21 9.35 -9.09
N ARG A 157 -8.14 10.09 -9.32
CA ARG A 157 -8.04 11.23 -10.23
C ARG A 157 -7.39 10.82 -11.56
N ASN A 158 -7.27 9.52 -11.80
CA ASN A 158 -6.65 8.92 -12.99
C ASN A 158 -5.21 9.38 -13.18
N LYS A 159 -4.47 9.44 -12.07
CA LYS A 159 -3.03 9.70 -12.06
C LYS A 159 -2.28 8.43 -11.70
N PHE A 160 -1.43 7.98 -12.62
CA PHE A 160 -0.45 6.94 -12.38
C PHE A 160 0.78 7.52 -11.66
N THR A 161 1.25 6.84 -10.64
CA THR A 161 2.49 7.14 -9.92
C THR A 161 3.40 5.92 -9.97
N LEU A 162 4.66 6.13 -10.36
CA LEU A 162 5.71 5.11 -10.31
C LEU A 162 6.65 5.45 -9.16
N TYR A 163 6.84 4.51 -8.26
CA TYR A 163 7.59 4.71 -7.01
C TYR A 163 8.62 3.59 -6.84
N ASN A 164 9.86 3.96 -6.54
CA ASN A 164 10.90 3.04 -6.14
C ASN A 164 10.88 2.92 -4.62
N TYR A 165 10.50 1.74 -4.13
CA TYR A 165 10.26 1.53 -2.71
C TYR A 165 11.53 1.20 -1.91
N GLU A 166 12.67 0.98 -2.60
CA GLU A 166 13.97 0.78 -1.94
C GLU A 166 14.68 2.11 -1.71
N SER A 167 14.66 3.01 -2.70
CA SER A 167 15.27 4.34 -2.59
C SER A 167 14.35 5.38 -1.95
N ASP A 168 13.08 5.06 -1.73
CA ASP A 168 12.03 5.97 -1.28
C ASP A 168 11.89 7.21 -2.19
N VAL A 169 11.81 6.97 -3.51
CA VAL A 169 11.72 8.03 -4.51
C VAL A 169 10.56 7.78 -5.47
N VAL A 170 9.71 8.79 -5.65
CA VAL A 170 8.76 8.84 -6.77
C VAL A 170 9.54 9.08 -8.05
N VAL A 171 9.60 8.06 -8.92
CA VAL A 171 10.27 8.14 -10.23
C VAL A 171 9.56 9.15 -11.13
N GLY A 172 8.23 9.14 -11.11
CA GLY A 172 7.42 10.07 -11.87
C GLY A 172 5.93 9.84 -11.70
N THR A 173 5.15 10.77 -12.24
CA THR A 173 3.69 10.66 -12.30
C THR A 173 3.17 11.04 -13.68
N LYS A 174 2.06 10.44 -14.09
CA LYS A 174 1.46 10.69 -15.40
C LYS A 174 -0.07 10.58 -15.32
N GLU A 175 -0.76 11.45 -16.03
CA GLU A 175 -2.21 11.32 -16.24
C GLU A 175 -2.48 10.15 -17.20
N VAL A 176 -3.42 9.28 -16.81
CA VAL A 176 -3.87 8.12 -17.58
C VAL A 176 -5.36 8.24 -17.87
N ASN A 177 -5.86 7.42 -18.80
CA ASN A 177 -7.26 7.52 -19.22
C ASN A 177 -8.17 6.66 -18.35
N TYR A 178 -9.39 7.14 -18.15
CA TYR A 178 -10.54 6.39 -17.67
C TYR A 178 -10.39 5.69 -16.30
N ASN A 179 -11.52 5.23 -15.77
CA ASN A 179 -11.66 4.86 -14.36
C ASN A 179 -11.11 3.47 -13.98
N PHE A 180 -10.71 2.64 -14.95
CA PHE A 180 -10.44 1.21 -14.74
C PHE A 180 -9.19 0.70 -15.44
N GLN A 181 -8.21 1.54 -15.77
CA GLN A 181 -6.98 1.06 -16.39
C GLN A 181 -6.13 0.25 -15.39
N TYR A 182 -5.83 -1.00 -15.73
CA TYR A 182 -4.83 -1.81 -15.04
C TYR A 182 -3.58 -1.88 -15.92
N PRO A 183 -2.53 -1.09 -15.60
CA PRO A 183 -1.28 -1.14 -16.34
C PRO A 183 -0.57 -2.47 -16.10
N CYS A 184 0.52 -2.71 -16.83
CA CYS A 184 1.39 -3.83 -16.53
C CYS A 184 2.86 -3.49 -16.82
N PHE A 185 3.75 -4.18 -16.12
CA PHE A 185 5.13 -4.30 -16.53
C PHE A 185 5.28 -5.46 -17.50
N GLY A 186 6.25 -5.38 -18.40
CA GLY A 186 6.73 -6.50 -19.19
C GLY A 186 8.20 -6.34 -19.51
N LYS A 187 8.74 -7.25 -20.33
CA LYS A 187 10.09 -7.13 -20.86
C LYS A 187 10.08 -7.24 -22.37
N TYR A 188 11.04 -6.55 -22.98
CA TYR A 188 11.31 -6.63 -24.40
C TYR A 188 12.82 -6.50 -24.63
N ASN A 189 13.42 -7.48 -25.31
CA ASN A 189 14.87 -7.59 -25.48
C ASN A 189 15.66 -7.51 -24.16
N GLY A 190 15.12 -8.09 -23.09
CA GLY A 190 15.72 -8.09 -21.75
C GLY A 190 15.61 -6.77 -20.98
N LEU A 191 15.00 -5.74 -21.56
CA LEU A 191 14.72 -4.47 -20.90
C LEU A 191 13.31 -4.49 -20.31
N THR A 192 13.17 -4.01 -19.09
CA THR A 192 11.87 -3.73 -18.48
C THR A 192 11.19 -2.58 -19.23
N GLU A 193 9.92 -2.76 -19.56
CA GLU A 193 9.06 -1.69 -20.05
C GLU A 193 7.80 -1.60 -19.17
N LEU A 194 7.26 -0.38 -19.07
CA LEU A 194 5.94 -0.13 -18.48
C LEU A 194 4.95 0.18 -19.61
N TYR A 195 3.83 -0.53 -19.62
CA TYR A 195 2.75 -0.33 -20.58
C TYR A 195 1.57 0.37 -19.90
N LEU A 196 1.16 1.51 -20.47
CA LEU A 196 0.08 2.35 -19.96
C LEU A 196 -0.89 2.70 -21.09
N GLY A 197 -2.19 2.70 -20.82
CA GLY A 197 -3.17 3.26 -21.76
C GLY A 197 -2.99 4.77 -21.88
N GLU A 198 -3.05 5.28 -23.11
CA GLU A 198 -2.90 6.71 -23.36
C GLU A 198 -4.24 7.44 -23.42
N ASN A 199 -4.20 8.71 -23.01
CA ASN A 199 -5.36 9.59 -23.04
C ASN A 199 -5.74 9.94 -24.48
N ASN A 200 -6.96 9.53 -24.87
CA ASN A 200 -7.60 9.90 -26.15
C ASN A 200 -6.85 9.48 -27.43
N THR A 201 -5.92 8.52 -27.38
CA THR A 201 -5.09 8.17 -28.55
C THR A 201 -5.20 6.72 -29.02
N ASN A 202 -6.13 5.91 -28.50
CA ASN A 202 -6.35 4.51 -28.91
C ASN A 202 -5.03 3.74 -29.07
N GLU A 203 -4.13 3.94 -28.12
CA GLU A 203 -2.80 3.35 -28.12
C GLU A 203 -2.40 2.99 -26.68
N ILE A 204 -1.50 2.02 -26.58
CA ILE A 204 -0.75 1.71 -25.37
C ILE A 204 0.58 2.43 -25.49
N GLY A 205 0.88 3.35 -24.57
CA GLY A 205 2.19 3.96 -24.46
C GLY A 205 3.18 3.01 -23.81
N ILE A 206 4.42 3.05 -24.31
CA ILE A 206 5.56 2.28 -23.78
C ILE A 206 6.47 3.26 -23.06
N TYR A 207 6.83 2.94 -21.83
CA TYR A 207 7.57 3.82 -20.92
C TYR A 207 8.85 3.16 -20.43
N ASP A 208 9.93 3.93 -20.44
CA ASP A 208 11.15 3.62 -19.70
C ASP A 208 10.86 3.73 -18.20
N THR A 209 11.07 2.65 -17.45
CA THR A 209 10.74 2.55 -16.02
C THR A 209 11.66 3.36 -15.12
N LYS A 210 12.85 3.75 -15.59
CA LYS A 210 13.81 4.55 -14.81
C LYS A 210 13.49 6.04 -14.83
N SER A 211 12.85 6.54 -15.88
CA SER A 211 12.57 7.97 -16.07
C SER A 211 11.10 8.31 -16.30
N LEU A 212 10.24 7.29 -16.47
CA LEU A 212 8.85 7.42 -16.89
C LEU A 212 8.69 8.21 -18.22
N LYS A 213 9.71 8.18 -19.09
CA LYS A 213 9.63 8.81 -20.42
C LYS A 213 9.03 7.83 -21.42
N LYS A 214 8.09 8.31 -22.24
CA LYS A 214 7.51 7.53 -23.35
C LYS A 214 8.60 7.23 -24.38
N THR A 215 8.83 5.95 -24.64
CA THR A 215 9.80 5.45 -25.64
C THR A 215 9.13 4.97 -26.92
N GLY A 216 7.81 4.73 -26.89
CA GLY A 216 7.04 4.33 -28.05
C GLY A 216 5.55 4.18 -27.75
N SER A 217 4.82 3.61 -28.70
CA SER A 217 3.43 3.19 -28.51
C SER A 217 3.05 1.99 -29.38
N LEU A 218 1.94 1.36 -29.02
CA LEU A 218 1.29 0.26 -29.73
C LEU A 218 -0.14 0.67 -30.07
N PRO A 219 -0.59 0.51 -31.33
CA PRO A 219 -1.95 0.84 -31.69
C PRO A 219 -2.95 -0.15 -31.06
N LEU A 220 -4.11 0.37 -30.65
CA LEU A 220 -5.32 -0.39 -30.30
C LEU A 220 -6.36 -0.17 -31.40
N ASN A 221 -7.28 -1.11 -31.63
CA ASN A 221 -8.29 -0.96 -32.69
C ASN A 221 -9.47 -0.04 -32.31
N ASN A 222 -9.18 1.21 -31.93
CA ASN A 222 -10.15 2.25 -31.56
C ASN A 222 -11.08 1.87 -30.38
N GLN A 223 -10.53 1.36 -29.29
CA GLN A 223 -11.32 0.90 -28.14
C GLN A 223 -10.81 1.45 -26.81
N TYR A 224 -11.72 1.57 -25.82
CA TYR A 224 -11.33 1.94 -24.46
C TYR A 224 -10.63 0.77 -23.79
N LEU A 225 -9.42 1.01 -23.28
CA LEU A 225 -8.62 0.00 -22.60
C LEU A 225 -9.05 -0.17 -21.14
N TYR A 226 -9.34 -1.40 -20.73
CA TYR A 226 -9.58 -1.79 -19.33
C TYR A 226 -8.32 -2.33 -18.67
N SER A 227 -7.70 -3.36 -19.21
CA SER A 227 -6.60 -4.02 -18.52
C SER A 227 -5.53 -4.48 -19.48
N LEU A 228 -4.28 -4.43 -19.02
CA LEU A 228 -3.12 -4.91 -19.72
C LEU A 228 -2.48 -6.07 -18.95
N ALA A 229 -1.99 -7.05 -19.69
CA ALA A 229 -1.08 -8.06 -19.19
C ALA A 229 0.07 -8.26 -20.19
N SER A 230 1.21 -8.76 -19.72
CA SER A 230 2.33 -9.14 -20.58
C SER A 230 2.87 -10.50 -20.16
N ASN A 231 3.35 -11.27 -21.12
CA ASN A 231 4.04 -12.54 -20.85
C ASN A 231 5.55 -12.36 -20.58
N GLY A 232 6.07 -11.13 -20.59
CA GLY A 232 7.49 -10.86 -20.41
C GLY A 232 8.37 -10.99 -21.66
N ASP A 233 7.83 -11.42 -22.82
CA ASP A 233 8.61 -11.61 -24.06
C ASP A 233 8.07 -10.73 -25.20
N GLY A 234 7.69 -9.49 -24.87
CA GLY A 234 7.15 -8.53 -25.83
C GLY A 234 5.76 -8.88 -26.35
N LYS A 235 5.04 -9.84 -25.76
CA LYS A 235 3.60 -10.02 -26.02
C LYS A 235 2.80 -9.28 -24.97
N ILE A 236 1.80 -8.53 -25.43
CA ILE A 236 0.89 -7.72 -24.64
C ILE A 236 -0.53 -8.18 -24.92
N TYR A 237 -1.32 -8.34 -23.87
CA TYR A 237 -2.76 -8.64 -23.95
C TYR A 237 -3.51 -7.42 -23.44
N ALA A 238 -4.49 -6.96 -24.20
CA ALA A 238 -5.30 -5.80 -23.87
C ALA A 238 -6.78 -6.18 -23.88
N SER A 239 -7.48 -5.90 -22.80
CA SER A 239 -8.95 -6.01 -22.74
C SER A 239 -9.57 -4.64 -23.02
N CYS A 240 -10.58 -4.60 -23.87
CA CYS A 240 -11.15 -3.37 -24.40
C CYS A 240 -12.69 -3.35 -24.46
N ASP A 241 -13.29 -2.17 -24.30
CA ASP A 241 -14.74 -1.88 -24.09
C ASP A 241 -15.66 -1.98 -25.32
N TYR A 242 -15.31 -2.69 -26.39
CA TYR A 242 -16.24 -2.78 -27.52
C TYR A 242 -16.10 -4.10 -28.26
N GLY A 243 -16.97 -5.03 -27.88
CA GLY A 243 -17.18 -6.31 -28.57
C GLY A 243 -16.64 -7.52 -27.83
N SER A 244 -16.24 -7.35 -26.56
CA SER A 244 -15.77 -8.44 -25.72
C SER A 244 -14.62 -9.17 -26.43
N TYR A 245 -13.51 -8.45 -26.63
CA TYR A 245 -12.32 -9.04 -27.21
C TYR A 245 -11.12 -8.78 -26.30
N ILE A 246 -10.19 -9.74 -26.31
CA ILE A 246 -8.82 -9.54 -25.87
C ILE A 246 -7.99 -9.32 -27.13
N GLU A 247 -7.39 -8.15 -27.26
CA GLU A 247 -6.40 -7.87 -28.30
C GLU A 247 -5.06 -8.47 -27.88
N VAL A 248 -4.46 -9.29 -28.74
CA VAL A 248 -3.10 -9.81 -28.56
C VAL A 248 -2.17 -9.06 -29.49
N ILE A 249 -1.21 -8.36 -28.89
CA ILE A 249 -0.28 -7.47 -29.58
C ILE A 249 1.13 -8.02 -29.37
N ASN A 250 1.83 -8.28 -30.46
CA ASN A 250 3.25 -8.64 -30.41
C ASN A 250 4.09 -7.40 -30.71
N ARG A 251 5.03 -7.08 -29.82
CA ARG A 251 5.89 -5.89 -29.93
C ARG A 251 6.65 -5.81 -31.26
N ASN A 252 6.95 -6.95 -31.86
CA ASN A 252 7.66 -7.08 -33.13
C ASN A 252 6.77 -7.03 -34.38
N MET A 253 5.44 -7.11 -34.22
CA MET A 253 4.53 -7.26 -35.36
C MET A 253 3.72 -5.98 -35.60
N THR A 254 3.51 -5.65 -36.86
CA THR A 254 2.56 -4.62 -37.28
C THR A 254 1.16 -5.22 -37.30
N GLY A 255 0.57 -5.40 -36.12
CA GLY A 255 -0.82 -5.85 -36.01
C GLY A 255 -1.16 -6.48 -34.67
N ALA A 256 -2.43 -6.35 -34.29
CA ALA A 256 -3.06 -7.10 -33.23
C ALA A 256 -3.97 -8.17 -33.85
N TYR A 257 -4.15 -9.30 -33.18
CA TYR A 257 -5.27 -10.20 -33.48
C TYR A 257 -6.23 -10.23 -32.29
N LEU A 258 -7.51 -10.45 -32.60
CA LEU A 258 -8.59 -10.38 -31.62
C LEU A 258 -9.00 -11.79 -31.19
N ILE A 259 -9.22 -11.96 -29.90
CA ILE A 259 -9.81 -13.16 -29.31
C ILE A 259 -11.13 -12.76 -28.70
N ASN A 260 -12.21 -13.35 -29.18
CA ASN A 260 -13.53 -13.09 -28.63
C ASN A 260 -13.59 -13.65 -27.20
N SER A 261 -13.69 -12.75 -26.23
CA SER A 261 -14.10 -13.02 -24.86
C SER A 261 -15.62 -12.90 -24.81
N SER A 262 -16.32 -13.70 -24.01
CA SER A 262 -17.79 -13.61 -24.01
C SER A 262 -18.32 -12.28 -23.46
N TYR A 263 -17.48 -11.55 -22.70
CA TYR A 263 -17.81 -10.32 -21.98
C TYR A 263 -16.56 -9.45 -21.74
N ASP A 264 -16.78 -8.23 -21.23
CA ASP A 264 -15.72 -7.27 -20.91
C ASP A 264 -14.89 -7.73 -19.71
N GLN A 265 -13.57 -7.84 -19.92
CA GLN A 265 -12.64 -8.33 -18.89
C GLN A 265 -11.98 -7.14 -18.20
N GLN A 266 -12.36 -6.85 -16.97
CA GLN A 266 -11.80 -5.70 -16.25
C GLN A 266 -10.42 -5.98 -15.66
N TYR A 267 -10.04 -7.25 -15.52
CA TYR A 267 -8.74 -7.64 -15.01
C TYR A 267 -8.11 -8.70 -15.91
N LEU A 268 -6.87 -8.46 -16.31
CA LEU A 268 -6.00 -9.40 -17.00
C LEU A 268 -4.72 -9.60 -16.17
N LYS A 269 -4.26 -10.85 -16.11
CA LYS A 269 -2.93 -11.20 -15.61
C LYS A 269 -2.40 -12.39 -16.39
N TYR A 270 -1.16 -12.30 -16.85
CA TYR A 270 -0.48 -13.46 -17.40
C TYR A 270 0.12 -14.31 -16.26
N SER A 271 -0.16 -15.60 -16.29
CA SER A 271 0.44 -16.61 -15.42
C SER A 271 1.58 -17.29 -16.17
N GLU A 272 2.81 -17.07 -15.71
CA GLU A 272 3.97 -17.84 -16.19
C GLU A 272 3.86 -19.31 -15.77
N SER A 273 3.37 -19.58 -14.56
CA SER A 273 3.34 -20.94 -14.00
C SER A 273 2.37 -21.88 -14.72
N GLN A 274 1.27 -21.33 -15.23
CA GLN A 274 0.26 -22.05 -16.00
C GLN A 274 0.41 -21.85 -17.52
N ASN A 275 1.34 -20.98 -17.94
CA ASN A 275 1.43 -20.49 -19.31
C ASN A 275 0.05 -20.06 -19.86
N ALA A 276 -0.65 -19.20 -19.12
CA ALA A 276 -2.04 -18.88 -19.39
C ALA A 276 -2.37 -17.43 -19.05
N LEU A 277 -3.33 -16.85 -19.78
CA LEU A 277 -3.91 -15.55 -19.44
C LEU A 277 -5.12 -15.76 -18.51
N ILE A 278 -5.03 -15.22 -17.30
CA ILE A 278 -6.13 -15.16 -16.34
C ILE A 278 -6.90 -13.87 -16.61
N ALA A 279 -8.21 -13.99 -16.81
CA ALA A 279 -9.09 -12.86 -17.02
C ALA A 279 -10.31 -12.95 -16.10
N ASN A 280 -10.79 -11.81 -15.62
CA ASN A 280 -12.03 -11.74 -14.86
C ASN A 280 -13.00 -10.75 -15.48
N GLU A 281 -14.25 -11.22 -15.57
CA GLU A 281 -15.37 -10.48 -16.10
C GLU A 281 -15.83 -9.35 -15.18
N ASP A 282 -16.44 -8.34 -15.78
CA ASP A 282 -17.12 -7.26 -15.07
C ASP A 282 -18.25 -7.72 -14.11
N ASP A 283 -18.71 -6.74 -13.30
CA ASP A 283 -19.71 -6.67 -12.23
C ASP A 283 -20.94 -7.57 -12.39
N SER A 284 -21.33 -7.88 -13.63
CA SER A 284 -22.63 -8.50 -13.91
C SER A 284 -22.62 -10.02 -13.73
N TYR A 285 -21.52 -10.73 -14.04
CA TYR A 285 -21.53 -12.20 -14.08
C TYR A 285 -20.34 -12.90 -13.44
N SER A 286 -19.31 -12.17 -12.95
CA SER A 286 -18.28 -12.71 -12.06
C SER A 286 -17.66 -14.04 -12.54
N TYR A 287 -17.38 -14.19 -13.84
CA TYR A 287 -16.65 -15.35 -14.33
C TYR A 287 -15.15 -15.14 -14.25
N LEU A 288 -14.43 -16.21 -13.91
CA LEU A 288 -12.99 -16.31 -14.05
C LEU A 288 -12.67 -17.15 -15.27
N TYR A 289 -11.95 -16.57 -16.24
CA TYR A 289 -11.49 -17.25 -17.43
C TYR A 289 -9.98 -17.51 -17.33
N VAL A 290 -9.55 -18.67 -17.80
CA VAL A 290 -8.14 -19.04 -17.94
C VAL A 290 -7.93 -19.50 -19.37
N TYR A 291 -7.29 -18.65 -20.18
CA TYR A 291 -6.96 -18.93 -21.58
C TYR A 291 -5.57 -19.55 -21.65
N ASN A 292 -5.47 -20.82 -22.06
CA ASN A 292 -4.17 -21.48 -22.16
C ASN A 292 -3.41 -20.93 -23.36
N ALA A 293 -2.19 -20.48 -23.12
CA ALA A 293 -1.29 -20.00 -24.15
C ALA A 293 -0.47 -21.16 -24.72
N ASP A 294 -0.12 -21.10 -26.00
CA ASP A 294 0.83 -22.02 -26.62
C ASP A 294 2.28 -21.67 -26.25
N SER A 295 3.26 -22.36 -26.85
CA SER A 295 4.68 -22.12 -26.59
C SER A 295 5.17 -20.73 -27.01
N TYR A 296 4.41 -20.03 -27.84
CA TYR A 296 4.70 -18.66 -28.27
C TYR A 296 3.93 -17.65 -27.42
N GLY A 297 3.08 -18.09 -26.48
CA GLY A 297 2.17 -17.25 -25.72
C GLY A 297 0.90 -16.89 -26.49
N ASP A 298 0.60 -17.52 -27.64
CA ASP A 298 -0.64 -17.26 -28.34
C ASP A 298 -1.81 -17.98 -27.67
N ILE A 299 -2.91 -17.27 -27.49
CA ILE A 299 -4.13 -17.82 -26.90
C ILE A 299 -5.18 -18.05 -27.99
N GLY A 300 -5.83 -19.21 -27.96
CA GLY A 300 -6.83 -19.61 -28.95
C GLY A 300 -8.25 -19.32 -28.48
N TYR A 301 -9.16 -18.98 -29.41
CA TYR A 301 -10.57 -18.66 -29.12
C TYR A 301 -11.31 -19.72 -28.30
N ASN A 302 -11.08 -21.01 -28.58
CA ASN A 302 -11.75 -22.12 -27.88
C ASN A 302 -10.86 -22.76 -26.79
N ASN A 303 -9.72 -22.16 -26.46
CA ASN A 303 -8.75 -22.75 -25.54
C ASN A 303 -8.78 -22.07 -24.18
N TYR A 304 -9.97 -22.07 -23.53
CA TYR A 304 -10.11 -21.53 -22.19
C TYR A 304 -10.97 -22.42 -21.30
N SER A 305 -10.76 -22.28 -19.99
CA SER A 305 -11.69 -22.76 -18.96
C SER A 305 -12.36 -21.56 -18.30
N SER A 306 -13.64 -21.69 -17.95
CA SER A 306 -14.36 -20.68 -17.17
C SER A 306 -14.90 -21.27 -15.88
N SER A 307 -14.94 -20.44 -14.85
CA SER A 307 -15.52 -20.78 -13.55
C SER A 307 -16.42 -19.66 -13.10
N TYR A 308 -17.68 -19.97 -12.81
CA TYR A 308 -18.58 -19.02 -12.19
C TYR A 308 -18.14 -18.76 -10.74
N LEU A 309 -17.92 -17.49 -10.40
CA LEU A 309 -17.59 -17.10 -9.05
C LEU A 309 -18.87 -16.62 -8.36
N GLN A 310 -19.46 -17.46 -7.50
CA GLN A 310 -20.68 -17.09 -6.78
C GLN A 310 -20.46 -15.85 -5.90
N GLY A 311 -21.20 -14.78 -6.17
CA GLY A 311 -21.09 -13.50 -5.46
C GLY A 311 -20.92 -12.34 -6.43
N TYR A 312 -20.91 -11.14 -5.89
CA TYR A 312 -20.62 -9.92 -6.64
C TYR A 312 -19.29 -9.36 -6.13
N ASN A 313 -18.46 -8.88 -7.05
CA ASN A 313 -17.39 -7.92 -6.79
C ASN A 313 -16.17 -8.44 -6.00
N TYR A 314 -15.21 -9.01 -6.73
CA TYR A 314 -13.90 -9.39 -6.20
C TYR A 314 -12.91 -8.24 -6.34
N SER A 315 -12.36 -7.78 -5.23
CA SER A 315 -11.39 -6.69 -5.23
C SER A 315 -9.96 -7.15 -5.43
N CYS A 316 -9.72 -8.47 -5.37
CA CYS A 316 -8.40 -9.03 -5.61
C CYS A 316 -8.47 -10.47 -6.13
N ILE A 317 -7.73 -10.74 -7.21
CA ILE A 317 -7.50 -12.07 -7.77
C ILE A 317 -5.99 -12.30 -7.80
N LYS A 318 -5.52 -13.32 -7.07
CA LYS A 318 -4.09 -13.60 -6.90
C LYS A 318 -3.82 -15.06 -7.20
N GLU A 319 -2.93 -15.27 -8.14
CA GLU A 319 -2.38 -16.59 -8.40
C GLU A 319 -1.23 -16.89 -7.44
N ASP A 320 -1.22 -18.12 -6.92
CA ASP A 320 -0.06 -18.72 -6.28
C ASP A 320 0.87 -19.35 -7.34
N PRO A 321 2.03 -18.73 -7.64
CA PRO A 321 2.87 -19.13 -8.76
C PRO A 321 3.52 -20.51 -8.58
N PHE A 322 3.43 -21.11 -7.39
CA PHE A 322 4.00 -22.43 -7.11
C PHE A 322 3.00 -23.57 -7.31
N THR A 323 1.69 -23.29 -7.23
CA THR A 323 0.64 -24.31 -7.40
C THR A 323 -0.28 -24.04 -8.59
N GLY A 324 -0.25 -22.83 -9.15
CA GLY A 324 -1.22 -22.36 -10.13
C GLY A 324 -2.62 -22.13 -9.56
N HIS A 325 -2.82 -22.25 -8.24
CA HIS A 325 -4.10 -21.96 -7.62
C HIS A 325 -4.41 -20.46 -7.72
N ILE A 326 -5.66 -20.14 -8.05
CA ILE A 326 -6.12 -18.75 -8.17
C ILE A 326 -7.01 -18.44 -6.97
N TYR A 327 -6.56 -17.55 -6.10
CA TYR A 327 -7.28 -17.07 -4.93
C TYR A 327 -8.08 -15.83 -5.27
N ILE A 328 -9.28 -15.77 -4.71
CA ILE A 328 -10.33 -14.82 -5.06
C ILE A 328 -10.84 -14.20 -3.75
N GLN A 329 -10.53 -12.92 -3.56
CA GLN A 329 -10.82 -12.16 -2.35
C GLN A 329 -11.95 -11.14 -2.60
N PRO A 330 -12.75 -10.79 -1.58
CA PRO A 330 -12.48 -10.93 -0.14
C PRO A 330 -13.00 -12.20 0.54
N TYR A 331 -13.62 -13.13 -0.19
CA TYR A 331 -14.38 -14.25 0.40
C TYR A 331 -13.57 -15.50 0.71
N GLY A 332 -12.23 -15.42 0.70
CA GLY A 332 -11.36 -16.57 0.94
C GLY A 332 -11.63 -17.73 -0.02
N LYS A 333 -12.00 -17.46 -1.28
CA LYS A 333 -12.25 -18.51 -2.28
C LYS A 333 -10.97 -18.83 -3.05
N MET A 334 -10.92 -20.02 -3.62
CA MET A 334 -9.84 -20.42 -4.53
C MET A 334 -10.38 -21.30 -5.67
N LYS A 335 -9.80 -21.15 -6.86
CA LYS A 335 -9.90 -22.08 -7.98
C LYS A 335 -8.62 -22.91 -8.02
N PRO A 336 -8.65 -24.21 -7.68
CA PRO A 336 -7.50 -25.07 -7.84
C PRO A 336 -7.06 -25.16 -9.31
N ALA A 337 -5.77 -25.36 -9.55
CA ALA A 337 -5.22 -25.45 -10.89
C ALA A 337 -5.80 -26.66 -11.62
N GLY A 338 -6.18 -26.48 -12.88
CA GLY A 338 -6.79 -27.54 -13.69
C GLY A 338 -8.20 -27.98 -13.26
N VAL A 339 -8.81 -27.36 -12.24
CA VAL A 339 -10.16 -27.68 -11.77
C VAL A 339 -11.15 -26.60 -12.22
N SER A 340 -12.36 -27.02 -12.62
CA SER A 340 -13.41 -26.12 -13.14
C SER A 340 -14.19 -25.38 -12.05
N ASN A 341 -14.21 -25.90 -10.82
CA ASN A 341 -15.02 -25.37 -9.73
C ASN A 341 -14.15 -24.60 -8.72
N THR A 342 -14.77 -23.60 -8.08
CA THR A 342 -14.19 -22.92 -6.94
C THR A 342 -14.48 -23.66 -5.64
N VAL A 343 -13.58 -23.53 -4.67
CA VAL A 343 -13.71 -24.05 -3.30
C VAL A 343 -13.37 -22.94 -2.31
N TYR A 344 -13.72 -23.13 -1.04
CA TYR A 344 -13.24 -22.26 0.03
C TYR A 344 -11.78 -22.59 0.38
N SER A 345 -10.97 -21.56 0.54
CA SER A 345 -9.62 -21.67 1.08
C SER A 345 -9.65 -21.67 2.61
N ASN A 346 -8.59 -22.19 3.22
CA ASN A 346 -8.45 -22.23 4.68
C ASN A 346 -8.05 -20.88 5.31
N PHE A 347 -7.91 -19.82 4.50
CA PHE A 347 -7.35 -18.54 4.94
C PHE A 347 -8.40 -17.53 5.41
N GLY A 348 -9.69 -17.85 5.28
CA GLY A 348 -10.78 -16.95 5.63
C GLY A 348 -10.84 -15.70 4.74
N ASN A 349 -11.62 -14.71 5.18
CA ASN A 349 -11.78 -13.46 4.45
C ASN A 349 -10.58 -12.54 4.67
N CYS A 350 -9.97 -12.06 3.59
CA CYS A 350 -8.85 -11.12 3.65
C CYS A 350 -8.89 -10.11 2.50
N GLN A 351 -8.21 -8.97 2.68
CA GLN A 351 -8.07 -7.91 1.68
C GLN A 351 -7.14 -8.28 0.53
N ASP A 352 -6.08 -9.00 0.86
CA ASP A 352 -5.08 -9.47 -0.09
C ASP A 352 -4.41 -10.75 0.41
N ILE A 353 -3.78 -11.47 -0.52
CA ILE A 353 -3.00 -12.68 -0.27
C ILE A 353 -1.77 -12.69 -1.17
N ALA A 354 -0.64 -13.12 -0.63
CA ALA A 354 0.60 -13.23 -1.38
C ALA A 354 1.43 -14.45 -0.97
N PHE A 355 2.35 -14.86 -1.84
CA PHE A 355 3.01 -16.16 -1.79
C PHE A 355 4.51 -16.01 -2.01
N ASN A 356 5.33 -16.58 -1.14
CA ASN A 356 6.70 -16.97 -1.49
C ASN A 356 6.86 -18.49 -1.45
N SER A 357 8.09 -18.95 -1.66
CA SER A 357 8.44 -20.37 -1.70
C SER A 357 8.23 -21.10 -0.37
N ILE A 358 8.11 -20.37 0.75
CA ILE A 358 8.05 -20.93 2.10
C ILE A 358 6.69 -20.68 2.77
N ASN A 359 6.08 -19.53 2.52
CA ASN A 359 4.95 -19.01 3.28
C ASN A 359 3.88 -18.41 2.37
N ILE A 360 2.70 -18.31 2.97
CA ILE A 360 1.52 -17.61 2.46
C ILE A 360 1.23 -16.48 3.46
N PHE A 361 0.98 -15.28 2.93
CA PHE A 361 0.71 -14.09 3.74
C PHE A 361 -0.69 -13.59 3.40
N THR A 362 -1.50 -13.30 4.41
CA THR A 362 -2.85 -12.75 4.23
C THR A 362 -2.98 -11.41 4.95
N ALA A 363 -3.71 -10.49 4.35
CA ALA A 363 -4.06 -9.18 4.92
C ALA A 363 -5.48 -9.24 5.52
N PRO A 364 -5.67 -9.62 6.79
CA PRO A 364 -6.99 -9.67 7.43
C PRO A 364 -7.65 -8.28 7.50
N PHE A 365 -8.99 -8.25 7.46
CA PHE A 365 -9.78 -7.02 7.51
C PHE A 365 -9.70 -6.25 8.84
N ASN A 366 -9.54 -6.97 9.94
CA ASN A 366 -9.76 -6.49 11.29
C ASN A 366 -8.49 -6.56 12.16
N SER A 367 -7.31 -6.62 11.55
CA SER A 367 -6.05 -6.67 12.28
C SER A 367 -5.00 -5.78 11.62
N LYS A 368 -4.22 -5.07 12.45
CA LYS A 368 -3.01 -4.34 12.03
C LYS A 368 -1.81 -5.29 11.95
N ALA A 369 -1.99 -6.43 11.30
CA ALA A 369 -0.97 -7.45 11.17
C ALA A 369 -1.19 -8.28 9.89
N LEU A 370 -0.11 -8.87 9.37
CA LEU A 370 -0.23 -9.97 8.42
C LEU A 370 -0.36 -11.29 9.18
N TYR A 371 -1.16 -12.22 8.68
CA TYR A 371 -1.11 -13.61 9.12
C TYR A 371 -0.22 -14.41 8.17
N LYS A 372 0.71 -15.17 8.75
CA LYS A 372 1.68 -16.00 8.05
C LYS A 372 1.28 -17.46 8.20
N TYR A 373 1.22 -18.17 7.08
CA TYR A 373 0.95 -19.60 7.02
C TYR A 373 2.10 -20.31 6.29
N ASP A 374 2.33 -21.58 6.60
CA ASP A 374 3.22 -22.42 5.81
C ASP A 374 2.56 -22.82 4.48
N ARG A 375 3.32 -23.46 3.59
CA ARG A 375 2.80 -23.96 2.30
C ARG A 375 1.73 -25.06 2.43
N SER A 376 1.59 -25.68 3.60
CA SER A 376 0.53 -26.65 3.89
C SER A 376 -0.76 -25.96 4.38
N GLY A 377 -0.74 -24.64 4.55
CA GLY A 377 -1.86 -23.84 5.03
C GLY A 377 -1.98 -23.77 6.55
N ASN A 378 -0.99 -24.23 7.31
CA ASN A 378 -1.00 -24.12 8.77
C ASN A 378 -0.57 -22.72 9.19
N TYR A 379 -1.25 -22.14 10.17
CA TYR A 379 -0.87 -20.85 10.75
C TYR A 379 0.50 -20.95 11.46
N VAL A 380 1.41 -20.05 11.12
CA VAL A 380 2.79 -20.00 11.63
C VAL A 380 2.99 -18.82 12.58
N GLY A 381 2.32 -17.69 12.35
CA GLY A 381 2.45 -16.52 13.22
C GLY A 381 1.86 -15.24 12.61
N THR A 382 2.08 -14.13 13.31
CA THR A 382 1.71 -12.78 12.88
C THR A 382 2.94 -11.93 12.61
N ILE A 383 2.77 -10.92 11.75
CA ILE A 383 3.72 -9.82 11.57
C ILE A 383 2.96 -8.54 11.86
N ASP A 384 3.30 -7.87 12.95
CA ASP A 384 2.65 -6.62 13.34
C ASP A 384 2.99 -5.49 12.36
N LEU A 385 2.01 -4.63 12.10
CA LEU A 385 2.09 -3.55 11.13
C LEU A 385 1.66 -2.22 11.77
N PRO A 386 2.14 -1.08 11.24
CA PRO A 386 1.68 0.25 11.67
C PRO A 386 0.19 0.51 11.43
N GLY A 387 -0.43 -0.19 10.46
CA GLY A 387 -1.86 -0.06 10.15
C GLY A 387 -2.45 -1.30 9.50
N TYR A 388 -3.67 -1.16 8.98
CA TYR A 388 -4.42 -2.26 8.37
C TYR A 388 -3.89 -2.54 6.97
N PRO A 389 -3.36 -3.75 6.70
CA PRO A 389 -2.81 -4.10 5.39
C PRO A 389 -3.91 -4.22 4.33
N VAL A 390 -3.61 -3.75 3.12
CA VAL A 390 -4.58 -3.71 2.02
C VAL A 390 -4.04 -4.30 0.71
N TYR A 391 -2.72 -4.18 0.49
CA TYR A 391 -2.01 -4.90 -0.55
C TYR A 391 -0.74 -5.53 0.02
N ILE A 392 -0.43 -6.74 -0.44
CA ILE A 392 0.81 -7.45 -0.13
C ILE A 392 1.49 -7.81 -1.44
N LEU A 393 2.73 -7.36 -1.58
CA LEU A 393 3.63 -7.76 -2.66
C LEU A 393 4.82 -8.48 -2.03
N VAL A 394 5.32 -9.50 -2.72
CA VAL A 394 6.30 -10.42 -2.17
C VAL A 394 7.53 -10.43 -3.05
N GLU A 395 8.68 -10.40 -2.39
CA GLU A 395 9.99 -10.64 -2.98
C GLU A 395 10.70 -11.76 -2.22
N ASP A 396 11.92 -12.08 -2.66
CA ASP A 396 12.66 -13.22 -2.13
C ASP A 396 13.01 -13.03 -0.64
N ASP A 397 13.32 -11.80 -0.21
CA ASP A 397 13.79 -11.46 1.13
C ASP A 397 12.92 -10.44 1.89
N LYS A 398 11.86 -9.91 1.27
CA LYS A 398 11.01 -8.88 1.88
C LYS A 398 9.55 -8.91 1.42
N LEU A 399 8.70 -8.26 2.18
CA LEU A 399 7.30 -7.95 1.84
C LEU A 399 7.15 -6.44 1.69
N ILE A 400 6.42 -6.03 0.65
CA ILE A 400 6.00 -4.65 0.46
C ILE A 400 4.51 -4.58 0.78
N VAL A 401 4.19 -3.88 1.86
CA VAL A 401 2.84 -3.83 2.42
C VAL A 401 2.28 -2.43 2.30
N PHE A 402 1.15 -2.31 1.60
CA PHE A 402 0.37 -1.08 1.58
C PHE A 402 -0.61 -1.14 2.73
N PHE A 403 -0.66 -0.10 3.56
CA PHE A 403 -1.50 -0.07 4.75
C PHE A 403 -2.25 1.25 4.90
N VAL A 404 -3.35 1.22 5.64
CA VAL A 404 -4.17 2.37 5.98
C VAL A 404 -4.46 2.44 7.48
N GLU A 405 -4.92 3.59 7.97
CA GLU A 405 -5.22 3.80 9.40
C GLU A 405 -6.53 3.15 9.85
N GLN A 406 -7.48 2.94 8.94
CA GLN A 406 -8.84 2.52 9.28
C GLN A 406 -9.14 1.13 8.75
N ALA A 407 -9.71 0.30 9.63
CA ALA A 407 -10.27 -0.98 9.22
C ALA A 407 -11.47 -0.76 8.28
N ILE A 408 -11.76 -1.75 7.46
CA ILE A 408 -12.97 -1.80 6.64
C ILE A 408 -13.63 -3.16 6.81
N SER A 409 -14.92 -3.26 6.51
CA SER A 409 -15.65 -4.54 6.48
C SER A 409 -15.65 -5.17 5.09
N VAL A 410 -15.91 -6.48 5.04
CA VAL A 410 -16.11 -7.21 3.79
C VAL A 410 -17.25 -6.58 2.96
N SER A 411 -18.36 -6.23 3.59
CA SER A 411 -19.51 -5.57 2.92
C SER A 411 -19.15 -4.22 2.30
N GLN A 412 -18.21 -3.47 2.88
CA GLN A 412 -17.76 -2.20 2.28
C GLN A 412 -16.90 -2.47 1.04
N VAL A 413 -16.07 -3.51 1.04
CA VAL A 413 -15.32 -3.94 -0.16
C VAL A 413 -16.27 -4.36 -1.27
N GLU A 414 -17.32 -5.11 -0.95
CA GLU A 414 -18.33 -5.55 -1.94
C GLU A 414 -19.01 -4.36 -2.63
N TYR A 415 -19.31 -3.31 -1.86
CA TYR A 415 -19.94 -2.08 -2.37
C TYR A 415 -18.99 -1.21 -3.18
N ASN A 416 -17.70 -1.21 -2.85
CA ASN A 416 -16.70 -0.37 -3.49
C ASN A 416 -15.41 -1.16 -3.78
N ARG A 417 -15.48 -2.13 -4.69
CA ARG A 417 -14.35 -3.01 -5.01
C ARG A 417 -13.14 -2.28 -5.55
N VAL A 418 -13.38 -1.22 -6.34
CA VAL A 418 -12.35 -0.43 -7.03
C VAL A 418 -11.36 0.15 -6.03
N TYR A 419 -11.85 0.62 -4.89
CA TYR A 419 -11.01 1.15 -3.82
C TYR A 419 -11.00 0.26 -2.59
N LYS A 420 -11.29 -1.05 -2.74
CA LYS A 420 -11.31 -2.01 -1.61
C LYS A 420 -12.11 -1.50 -0.39
N GLY A 421 -13.25 -0.88 -0.65
CA GLY A 421 -14.15 -0.31 0.36
C GLY A 421 -13.82 1.11 0.80
N TYR A 422 -12.62 1.61 0.51
CA TYR A 422 -12.14 2.92 0.95
C TYR A 422 -12.62 4.08 0.07
N ASN A 423 -12.59 5.29 0.60
CA ASN A 423 -12.80 6.49 -0.21
C ASN A 423 -11.56 6.75 -1.07
N GLN A 424 -11.75 7.37 -2.24
CA GLN A 424 -10.63 7.70 -3.15
C GLN A 424 -9.56 8.60 -2.50
N ASP A 425 -9.93 9.37 -1.49
CA ASP A 425 -9.06 10.30 -0.76
C ASP A 425 -8.49 9.68 0.53
N THR A 426 -8.74 8.39 0.80
CA THR A 426 -8.16 7.70 1.96
C THR A 426 -6.65 7.57 1.78
N PRO A 427 -5.82 8.16 2.67
CA PRO A 427 -4.38 8.02 2.56
C PRO A 427 -3.93 6.58 2.85
N PHE A 428 -2.86 6.16 2.18
CA PHE A 428 -2.15 4.92 2.51
C PHE A 428 -0.65 5.19 2.71
N GLY A 429 0.03 4.26 3.37
CA GLY A 429 1.48 4.21 3.43
C GLY A 429 2.02 2.89 2.92
N ILE A 430 3.33 2.86 2.69
CA ILE A 430 4.08 1.68 2.27
C ILE A 430 5.04 1.30 3.39
N TYR A 431 4.98 0.04 3.82
CA TYR A 431 5.88 -0.54 4.81
C TYR A 431 6.62 -1.73 4.23
N ILE A 432 7.94 -1.76 4.43
CA ILE A 432 8.81 -2.84 3.96
C ILE A 432 9.16 -3.75 5.14
N VAL A 433 8.62 -4.97 5.13
CA VAL A 433 8.95 -6.01 6.11
C VAL A 433 10.15 -6.80 5.59
N LYS A 434 11.28 -6.73 6.29
CA LYS A 434 12.46 -7.56 5.99
C LYS A 434 12.32 -8.89 6.72
N ASN A 435 12.52 -10.01 6.01
CA ASN A 435 12.39 -11.37 6.57
C ASN A 435 13.53 -11.73 7.53
#